data_AF-A0A0L8GWT1-F1
#
_entry.id   AF-A0A0L8GWT1-F1
#
_cell.length_a   1.000
_cell.length_b   1.000
_cell.length_c   1.000
_cell.angle_alpha   90.00
_cell.angle_beta   90.00
_cell.angle_gamma   90.00
#
_symmetry.space_group_name_H-M   'P 1'
#
loop_
_entity.id
_entity.type
_entity.pdbx_description
1 polymer ?
#
loop_
_entity_poly.entity_id
_entity_poly.type
_entity_poly.pdbx_seq_one_letter_code
_entity_poly.pdbx_strand_id
1 'polypeptide(L)' 'HTIKTGSADFEKARVARAELKRRERKQRLLLPRPAPSIPCLQCPRMFHVTLGLRSHLGFKHRRK' A
#
# COMPACT_ATOMS: atom_id res chain seq x y z
N HIS A 1 -23.27 -36.83 -2.72
CA HIS A 1 -22.46 -35.99 -3.63
C HIS A 1 -22.68 -34.51 -3.34
N THR A 2 -21.99 -33.93 -2.36
CA THR A 2 -22.20 -32.51 -1.90
C THR A 2 -20.93 -31.66 -1.89
N ILE A 3 -19.75 -32.28 -2.08
CA ILE A 3 -18.45 -31.61 -2.01
C ILE A 3 -18.19 -30.70 -3.23
N LYS A 4 -18.78 -31.01 -4.40
CA LYS A 4 -18.53 -30.24 -5.64
C LYS A 4 -19.10 -28.82 -5.60
N THR A 5 -20.20 -28.60 -4.88
CA THR A 5 -20.86 -27.28 -4.79
C THR A 5 -20.07 -26.32 -3.91
N GLY A 6 -19.55 -26.81 -2.76
CA GLY A 6 -18.79 -25.98 -1.83
C GLY A 6 -17.56 -25.33 -2.47
N SER A 7 -16.76 -26.09 -3.24
CA SER A 7 -15.56 -25.56 -3.90
C SER A 7 -15.87 -24.40 -4.87
N ALA A 8 -16.92 -24.54 -5.67
CA ALA A 8 -17.34 -23.48 -6.60
C ALA A 8 -17.81 -22.22 -5.87
N ASP A 9 -18.51 -22.36 -4.75
CA ASP A 9 -18.98 -21.23 -3.96
C ASP A 9 -17.84 -20.55 -3.20
N PHE A 10 -16.88 -21.32 -2.66
CA PHE A 10 -15.66 -20.77 -2.08
C PHE A 10 -14.84 -20.00 -3.11
N GLU A 11 -14.74 -20.51 -4.34
CA GLU A 11 -14.05 -19.84 -5.44
C GLU A 11 -14.73 -18.52 -5.79
N LYS A 12 -16.05 -18.53 -5.98
CA LYS A 12 -16.84 -17.32 -6.24
C LYS A 12 -16.64 -16.29 -5.13
N ALA A 13 -16.70 -16.70 -3.86
CA ALA A 13 -16.49 -15.81 -2.73
C ALA A 13 -15.06 -15.24 -2.69
N ARG A 14 -14.04 -16.04 -3.04
CA ARG A 14 -12.65 -15.59 -3.13
C ARG A 14 -12.49 -14.54 -4.22
N VAL A 15 -13.03 -14.79 -5.42
CA VAL A 15 -12.98 -13.87 -6.56
C VAL A 15 -13.72 -12.57 -6.23
N ALA A 16 -14.93 -12.65 -5.65
CA ALA A 16 -15.71 -11.48 -5.26
C ALA A 16 -14.94 -10.60 -4.25
N ARG A 17 -14.30 -11.21 -3.23
CA ARG A 17 -13.46 -10.48 -2.27
C ARG A 17 -12.23 -9.85 -2.93
N ALA A 18 -11.59 -10.57 -3.86
CA ALA A 18 -10.43 -10.05 -4.59
C ALA A 18 -10.81 -8.86 -5.48
N GLU A 19 -11.97 -8.92 -6.13
CA GLU A 19 -12.50 -7.86 -6.99
C GLU A 19 -12.91 -6.64 -6.17
N LEU A 20 -13.56 -6.83 -5.01
CA LEU A 20 -13.87 -5.73 -4.10
C LEU A 20 -12.59 -4.98 -3.69
N LYS A 21 -11.57 -5.71 -3.22
CA LYS A 21 -10.26 -5.11 -2.89
C LYS A 21 -9.60 -4.41 -4.08
N ARG A 22 -9.77 -4.93 -5.30
CA ARG A 22 -9.27 -4.29 -6.52
C ARG A 22 -9.98 -2.95 -6.76
N ARG A 23 -11.30 -2.90 -6.62
CA ARG A 23 -12.11 -1.68 -6.78
C ARG A 23 -11.77 -0.64 -5.73
N GLU A 24 -11.67 -1.03 -4.46
CA GLU A 24 -11.25 -0.14 -3.37
C GLU A 24 -9.88 0.47 -3.63
N ARG A 25 -8.90 -0.33 -4.07
CA ARG A 25 -7.57 0.19 -4.46
C ARG A 25 -7.66 1.19 -5.61
N LYS A 26 -8.45 0.92 -6.65
CA LYS A 26 -8.66 1.86 -7.75
C LYS A 26 -9.30 3.15 -7.29
N GLN A 27 -10.33 3.08 -6.44
CA GLN A 27 -11.00 4.26 -5.90
C GLN A 27 -10.04 5.10 -5.05
N ARG A 28 -9.19 4.46 -4.24
CA ARG A 28 -8.17 5.17 -3.46
C ARG A 28 -7.13 5.88 -4.34
N LEU A 29 -6.84 5.39 -5.54
CA LEU A 29 -5.96 6.09 -6.49
C LEU A 29 -6.59 7.34 -7.11
N LEU A 30 -7.92 7.44 -7.11
CA LEU A 30 -8.63 8.66 -7.53
C LEU A 30 -8.58 9.75 -6.45
N LEU A 31 -8.34 9.38 -5.20
CA LEU A 31 -8.20 10.34 -4.13
C LEU A 31 -6.84 11.04 -4.19
N PRO A 32 -6.78 12.35 -3.89
CA PRO A 32 -5.51 13.05 -3.77
C PRO A 32 -4.58 12.36 -2.78
N ARG A 33 -3.30 12.27 -3.14
CA ARG A 33 -2.28 11.74 -2.25
C ARG A 33 -2.19 12.64 -1.02
N PRO A 34 -2.20 12.10 0.21
CA PRO A 34 -2.05 12.92 1.42
C PRO A 34 -0.68 13.59 1.42
N ALA A 35 -0.61 14.79 2.02
CA ALA A 35 0.64 15.53 2.19
C ALA A 35 1.72 14.65 2.86
N PRO A 36 3.00 14.82 2.51
CA PRO A 36 4.07 14.12 3.21
C PRO A 36 4.08 14.57 4.67
N SER A 37 4.10 13.62 5.60
CA SER A 37 4.01 13.90 7.04
C SER A 37 5.27 13.53 7.81
N ILE A 38 6.24 12.89 7.16
CA ILE A 38 7.44 12.39 7.81
C ILE A 38 8.61 13.33 7.50
N PRO A 39 9.09 14.13 8.47
CA PRO A 39 10.23 15.03 8.24
C PRO A 39 11.57 14.28 8.30
N CYS A 40 12.56 14.76 7.55
CA CYS A 40 13.96 14.49 7.85
C CYS A 40 14.44 15.43 8.97
N LEU A 41 15.17 14.90 9.95
CA LEU A 41 15.70 15.71 11.05
C LEU A 41 17.00 16.47 10.68
N GLN A 42 17.55 16.22 9.50
CA GLN A 42 18.83 16.78 9.06
C GLN A 42 18.70 17.78 7.90
N CYS A 43 17.55 17.85 7.25
CA CYS A 43 17.28 18.78 6.15
C CYS A 43 15.76 19.03 6.03
N PRO A 44 15.31 20.10 5.35
CA PRO A 44 13.89 20.45 5.26
C PRO A 44 13.04 19.50 4.37
N ARG A 45 13.54 18.32 4.04
CA ARG A 45 12.86 17.36 3.16
C ARG A 45 11.81 16.56 3.93
N MET A 46 10.63 16.43 3.35
CA MET A 46 9.53 15.59 3.86
C MET A 46 9.29 14.36 3.00
N PHE A 47 8.74 13.30 3.60
CA PHE A 47 8.48 12.01 2.96
C PHE A 47 7.06 11.51 3.24
N HIS A 48 6.49 10.79 2.28
CA HIS A 48 5.19 10.12 2.45
C HIS A 48 5.31 8.75 3.12
N VAL A 49 6.49 8.11 3.08
CA VAL A 49 6.71 6.76 3.61
C VAL A 49 8.09 6.67 4.27
N THR A 50 8.16 5.89 5.35
CA THR A 50 9.40 5.66 6.12
C THR A 50 10.52 5.04 5.29
N LEU A 51 10.20 4.21 4.29
CA LEU A 51 11.19 3.63 3.39
C LEU A 51 11.98 4.71 2.63
N GLY A 52 11.29 5.76 2.16
CA GLY A 52 11.93 6.88 1.48
C GLY A 52 12.86 7.67 2.40
N LEU A 53 12.43 7.91 3.64
CA LEU A 53 13.26 8.54 4.66
C LEU A 53 14.51 7.70 4.97
N ARG A 54 14.36 6.40 5.20
CA ARG A 54 15.49 5.50 5.52
C ARG A 54 16.54 5.49 4.41
N SER A 55 16.09 5.35 3.15
CA SER A 55 16.96 5.44 1.99
C SER A 55 17.67 6.80 1.93
N HIS A 56 16.91 7.89 2.08
CA HIS A 56 17.47 9.23 2.11
C HIS A 56 18.54 9.44 3.19
N LEU A 57 18.30 8.97 4.42
CA LEU A 57 19.28 9.03 5.49
C LEU A 57 20.55 8.26 5.14
N GLY A 58 20.40 7.06 4.55
CA GLY A 58 21.52 6.21 4.14
C GLY A 58 22.36 6.80 3.00
N PHE A 59 21.78 7.53 2.06
CA PHE A 59 22.51 8.05 0.90
C PHE A 59 22.94 9.52 1.03
N LYS A 60 22.13 10.36 1.69
CA LYS A 60 22.36 11.81 1.78
C LYS A 60 22.94 12.25 3.12
N HIS A 61 22.68 11.48 4.17
CA HIS A 61 23.10 11.79 5.53
C HIS A 61 24.00 10.70 6.13
N ARG A 62 24.58 9.85 5.28
CA ARG A 62 25.65 8.96 5.70
C ARG A 62 26.82 9.84 6.15
N ARG A 63 26.96 10.00 7.46
CA ARG A 63 28.19 10.52 8.05
C ARG A 63 29.29 9.56 7.63
N LYS A 64 30.33 10.09 6.99
CA LYS A 64 31.59 9.35 6.76
C LYS A 64 32.15 8.91 8.10
#